data_AF-A0A965MAN2-F1
#
_entry.id   AF-A0A965MAN2-F1
#
_cell.length_a   1.000
_cell.length_b   1.000
_cell.length_c   1.000
_cell.angle_alpha   90.00
_cell.angle_beta   90.00
_cell.angle_gamma   90.00
#
_symmetry.space_group_name_H-M   'P 1'
#
loop_
_entity.id
_entity.type
_entity.pdbx_description
1 polymer ?
#
loop_
_entity_poly.entity_id
_entity_poly.type
_entity_poly.pdbx_seq_one_letter_code
_entity_poly.pdbx_strand_id
1 'polypeptide(L)' 'MTRTMFGVQLMGHGGPEQLALRNDIPVPQPKPDETLIRVLAAGVNNTDINTRLGWYAKSITGATSDVDGAPSMFNWAA' A
#
# COMPACT_ATOMS: atom_id res chain seq x y z
N MET A 1 1.36 -22.82 13.89
CA MET A 1 1.40 -21.57 13.11
C MET A 1 2.05 -21.88 11.77
N THR A 2 1.51 -21.41 10.64
CA THR A 2 2.19 -21.54 9.33
C THR A 2 3.45 -20.67 9.33
N ARG A 3 4.46 -21.06 8.56
CA ARG A 3 5.72 -20.28 8.45
C ARG A 3 5.58 -19.07 7.51
N THR A 4 4.58 -19.12 6.63
CA THR A 4 4.20 -18.06 5.71
C THR A 4 2.71 -17.72 5.80
N MET A 5 2.35 -16.55 5.28
CA MET A 5 1.00 -16.02 5.14
C MET A 5 0.74 -15.52 3.72
N PHE A 6 -0.53 -15.24 3.45
CA PHE A 6 -1.00 -14.67 2.20
C PHE A 6 -1.33 -13.19 2.35
N GLY A 7 -1.10 -12.40 1.30
CA GLY A 7 -1.44 -10.99 1.28
C GLY A 7 -1.16 -10.33 -0.07
N VAL A 8 -1.54 -9.06 -0.19
CA VAL A 8 -1.19 -8.21 -1.32
C VAL A 8 0.05 -7.40 -0.93
N GLN A 9 1.13 -7.52 -1.69
CA GLN A 9 2.38 -6.79 -1.47
C GLN A 9 2.55 -5.70 -2.53
N LEU A 10 2.88 -4.49 -2.07
CA LEU A 10 3.30 -3.39 -2.93
C LEU A 10 4.76 -3.61 -3.37
N MET A 11 5.00 -3.68 -4.68
CA MET A 11 6.31 -4.00 -5.27
C MET A 11 7.05 -2.76 -5.82
N GLY A 12 6.36 -1.62 -5.94
CA GLY A 12 6.90 -0.38 -6.48
C GLY A 12 5.82 0.71 -6.58
N HIS A 13 6.15 1.82 -7.23
CA HIS A 13 5.21 2.90 -7.49
C HIS A 13 4.66 2.86 -8.92
N GLY A 14 3.37 3.15 -9.10
CA GLY A 14 2.73 3.12 -10.42
C GLY A 14 1.31 2.58 -10.42
N GLY A 15 0.95 1.91 -11.52
CA GLY A 15 -0.39 1.36 -11.72
C GLY A 15 -0.67 0.11 -10.89
N PRO A 16 -1.83 -0.54 -11.09
CA PRO A 16 -2.23 -1.75 -10.36
C PRO A 16 -1.25 -2.92 -10.45
N GLU A 17 -0.43 -2.99 -11.50
CA GLU A 17 0.61 -3.99 -11.70
C GLU A 17 1.68 -4.00 -10.59
N GLN A 18 1.77 -2.92 -9.80
CA GLN A 18 2.64 -2.86 -8.63
C GLN A 18 2.10 -3.62 -7.41
N LEU A 19 0.89 -4.19 -7.48
CA LEU A 19 0.31 -5.02 -6.42
C LEU A 19 0.44 -6.50 -6.76
N ALA A 20 1.21 -7.23 -5.95
CA ALA A 20 1.42 -8.66 -6.10
C ALA A 20 0.62 -9.46 -5.07
N LEU A 21 -0.21 -10.37 -5.52
CA LEU A 21 -0.85 -11.36 -4.65
C LEU A 21 0.17 -12.46 -4.30
N ARG A 22 0.46 -12.64 -3.02
CA ARG A 22 1.50 -13.58 -2.54
C ARG A 22 0.94 -14.54 -1.50
N ASN A 23 1.48 -15.76 -1.46
CA ASN A 23 1.14 -16.81 -0.49
C ASN A 23 2.35 -17.26 0.37
N ASP A 24 3.49 -16.59 0.20
CA ASP A 24 4.80 -16.96 0.71
C ASP A 24 5.42 -15.88 1.60
N ILE A 25 4.63 -14.93 2.09
CA ILE A 25 5.11 -13.84 2.96
C ILE A 25 5.47 -14.43 4.32
N PRO A 26 6.67 -14.22 4.88
CA PRO A 26 7.00 -14.72 6.22
C PRO A 26 6.05 -14.18 7.28
N VAL A 27 5.58 -15.05 8.18
CA VAL A 27 4.78 -14.60 9.34
C VAL A 27 5.69 -13.83 10.30
N PRO A 28 5.38 -12.57 10.66
CA PRO A 28 6.22 -11.80 11.57
C PRO A 28 6.13 -12.34 13.01
N GLN A 29 7.24 -12.29 13.73
CA GLN A 29 7.29 -12.58 15.16
C GLN A 29 7.06 -11.28 15.94
N PRO A 30 5.95 -11.14 16.70
CA PRO A 30 5.71 -9.94 17.49
C PRO A 30 6.76 -9.78 18.60
N LYS A 31 7.14 -8.52 18.86
CA LYS A 31 7.91 -8.10 20.04
C LYS A 31 7.06 -8.15 21.32
N PRO A 32 7.66 -7.98 22.52
CA PRO A 32 6.92 -8.07 23.79
C PRO A 32 5.70 -7.13 23.92
N ASP A 33 5.66 -6.03 23.17
CA ASP A 33 4.60 -5.02 23.17
C ASP A 33 3.70 -5.06 21.92
N GLU A 34 3.86 -6.06 21.06
CA GLU A 34 3.09 -6.23 19.83
C GLU A 34 2.18 -7.46 19.92
N THR A 35 1.10 -7.47 19.13
CA THR A 35 0.23 -8.63 18.97
C THR A 35 0.14 -9.02 17.50
N LEU A 36 0.20 -10.33 17.23
CA LEU A 36 -0.02 -10.87 15.89
C LEU A 36 -1.51 -11.11 15.65
N ILE A 37 -2.09 -10.40 14.70
CA ILE A 37 -3.52 -10.49 14.34
C ILE A 37 -3.67 -11.34 13.08
N ARG A 38 -4.58 -12.32 13.12
CA ARG A 38 -5.04 -13.02 11.92
C ARG A 38 -6.10 -12.18 11.22
N VAL A 39 -5.71 -11.52 10.13
CA VAL A 39 -6.62 -10.70 9.32
C VAL A 39 -7.66 -11.58 8.62
N LEU A 40 -8.94 -11.32 8.85
CA LEU A 40 -10.06 -12.00 8.16
C LEU A 40 -10.62 -11.16 7.01
N ALA A 41 -10.57 -9.85 7.14
CA ALA A 41 -10.95 -8.87 6.13
C ALA A 41 -10.13 -7.59 6.34
N ALA A 42 -9.93 -6.83 5.27
CA ALA A 42 -9.29 -5.51 5.30
C ALA A 42 -10.20 -4.50 4.60
N GLY A 43 -10.31 -3.29 5.17
CA GLY A 43 -10.99 -2.18 4.51
C GLY A 43 -10.15 -1.63 3.36
N VAL A 44 -10.80 -1.20 2.29
CA VAL A 44 -10.15 -0.52 1.16
C VAL A 44 -10.20 0.98 1.39
N ASN A 45 -9.08 1.68 1.22
CA ASN A 45 -8.99 3.12 1.43
C ASN A 45 -8.30 3.81 0.26
N ASN A 46 -8.65 5.08 -0.01
CA ASN A 46 -7.95 5.89 -1.02
C ASN A 46 -6.45 6.04 -0.70
N THR A 47 -6.06 5.98 0.58
CA THR A 47 -4.67 5.99 1.02
C THR A 47 -3.84 4.86 0.41
N ASP A 48 -4.45 3.70 0.13
CA ASP A 48 -3.76 2.58 -0.54
C ASP A 48 -3.33 2.98 -1.95
N ILE A 49 -4.20 3.70 -2.67
CA ILE A 49 -3.93 4.22 -4.01
C ILE A 49 -2.84 5.29 -3.94
N ASN A 50 -2.96 6.25 -3.02
CA ASN A 50 -1.97 7.33 -2.87
C ASN A 50 -0.58 6.78 -2.51
N THR A 51 -0.53 5.75 -1.66
CA THR A 51 0.72 5.06 -1.29
C THR A 51 1.32 4.34 -2.49
N ARG A 52 0.51 3.60 -3.25
CA ARG A 52 0.95 2.93 -4.48
C ARG A 52 1.46 3.94 -5.51
N LEU A 53 0.81 5.10 -5.64
CA LEU A 53 1.21 6.14 -6.57
C LEU A 53 2.39 7.00 -6.08
N GLY A 54 2.88 6.78 -4.85
CA GLY A 54 4.04 7.48 -4.31
C GLY A 54 3.78 8.90 -3.83
N TRP A 55 2.52 9.27 -3.57
CA TRP A 55 2.16 10.64 -3.15
C TRP A 55 2.76 11.07 -1.81
N TYR A 56 3.04 10.10 -0.94
CA TYR A 56 3.66 10.35 0.36
C TYR A 56 5.20 10.24 0.33
N ALA A 57 5.82 10.12 -0.86
CA ALA A 57 7.27 10.11 -0.97
C ALA A 57 7.85 11.47 -0.57
N LYS A 58 8.93 11.46 0.23
CA LYS A 58 9.59 12.68 0.74
C LYS A 58 10.05 13.67 -0.35
N SER A 59 10.20 13.21 -1.59
CA SER A 59 10.56 14.02 -2.75
C SER A 59 9.41 14.89 -3.28
N ILE A 60 8.17 14.67 -2.85
CA ILE A 60 7.03 15.52 -3.22
C ILE A 60 6.96 16.69 -2.25
N THR A 61 7.29 17.88 -2.74
CA THR A 61 7.43 19.12 -1.93
C THR A 61 6.46 20.23 -2.34
N GLY A 62 5.54 20.00 -3.28
CA GLY A 62 4.63 20.99 -3.85
C GLY A 62 3.18 20.52 -3.91
N ALA A 63 2.27 21.41 -4.32
CA ALA A 63 0.87 21.06 -4.55
C ALA A 63 0.77 20.01 -5.67
N THR A 64 -0.26 19.17 -5.64
CA THR A 64 -0.51 18.12 -6.65
C THR A 64 -0.62 18.65 -8.08
N SER A 65 -0.88 19.96 -8.25
CA SER A 65 -0.87 20.66 -9.53
C SER A 65 0.53 20.87 -10.13
N ASP A 66 1.58 20.78 -9.31
CA ASP A 66 2.94 21.24 -9.65
C ASP A 66 3.94 20.08 -9.81
N VAL A 67 3.48 18.83 -9.66
CA VAL A 67 4.28 17.62 -9.81
C VAL A 67 4.06 17.01 -11.20
N ASP A 68 5.05 17.15 -12.08
CA ASP A 68 5.09 16.43 -13.36
C ASP A 68 5.04 14.92 -13.12
N GLY A 69 4.03 14.26 -13.70
CA GLY A 69 3.79 12.83 -13.51
C GLY A 69 2.85 12.48 -12.35
N ALA A 70 2.24 13.46 -11.69
CA ALA A 70 1.14 13.19 -10.77
C ALA A 70 0.00 12.49 -11.54
N PRO A 71 -0.38 11.26 -11.14
CA PRO A 71 -1.43 10.52 -11.83
C PRO A 71 -2.74 11.31 -11.78
N SER A 72 -3.30 11.61 -12.94
CA SER A 72 -4.48 12.46 -13.15
C SER A 72 -5.81 11.85 -12.68
N MET A 73 -5.81 10.96 -11.68
CA MET A 73 -6.91 10.02 -11.47
C MET A 73 -7.90 10.32 -10.34
N PHE A 74 -7.92 11.53 -9.77
CA PHE A 74 -8.98 11.89 -8.82
C PHE A 74 -9.68 13.19 -9.22
N ASN A 75 -10.68 13.05 -10.10
CA ASN A 75 -11.76 14.03 -10.21
C ASN A 75 -12.75 13.77 -9.06
N TRP A 76 -12.79 14.64 -8.04
CA TRP A 76 -13.66 14.50 -6.87
C TRP A 76 -15.11 14.97 -7.12
N ALA A 77 -15.55 15.01 -8.38
CA ALA A 77 -16.94 15.28 -8.71
C ALA A 77 -17.80 14.02 -8.49
N ALA A 78 -18.23 13.83 -7.23
CA ALA A 78 -19.45 13.15 -6.86
C ALA A 78 -20.20 14.02 -5.85
#